data_AF-A0A9P8CRZ6-F1
#
_entry.id   AF-A0A9P8CRZ6-F1
#
_cell.length_a   1.000
_cell.length_b   1.000
_cell.length_c   1.000
_cell.angle_alpha   90.00
_cell.angle_beta   90.00
_cell.angle_gamma   90.00
#
_symmetry.space_group_name_H-M   'P 1'
#
loop_
_entity.id
_entity.type
_entity.pdbx_description
1 polymer ?
#
loop_
_entity_poly.entity_id
_entity_poly.type
_entity_poly.pdbx_seq_one_letter_code
_entity_poly.pdbx_strand_id
1 'polypeptide(L)'
;MPSVLVIVFLVEVTARLVNALGAAAINDFLWTAVNHLPISTSQAAAKQRKLQAEYLKVRSELNATSSQDQFAKWAKLRRQHDKLLEQLEATKKSMEASRSSFDRYLTGVRMLLTKAPQYIVPFWYAKEPMFWVPHGWFPYYAEWIISFPRAPLGSVSVASWQLACAGMIALLSDLITGIYGLLFAASKRKEEPLKSKVAASEKKEL
;
A
#
# COMPACT_ATOMS: atom_id res chain seq x y z
N MET A 1 -7.64 13.99 -32.28
CA MET A 1 -7.71 14.47 -30.89
C MET A 1 -8.37 13.37 -30.07
N PRO A 2 -7.71 12.77 -29.06
CA PRO A 2 -8.39 11.82 -28.18
C PRO A 2 -9.59 12.51 -27.53
N SER A 3 -10.73 11.82 -27.48
CA SER A 3 -11.95 12.34 -26.83
C SER A 3 -11.69 12.56 -25.34
N VAL A 4 -12.07 13.73 -24.81
CA VAL A 4 -11.92 14.09 -23.39
C VAL A 4 -12.53 13.02 -22.47
N LEU A 5 -13.61 12.38 -22.91
CA LEU A 5 -14.25 11.25 -22.25
C LEU A 5 -13.30 10.09 -21.96
N VAL A 6 -12.46 9.73 -22.95
CA VAL A 6 -11.50 8.62 -22.85
C VAL A 6 -10.37 8.99 -21.91
N ILE A 7 -9.92 10.24 -21.94
CA ILE A 7 -8.87 10.73 -21.03
C ILE A 7 -9.36 10.66 -19.59
N VAL A 8 -10.56 11.18 -19.30
CA VAL A 8 -11.17 11.13 -17.96
C VAL A 8 -11.30 9.68 -17.48
N PHE A 9 -11.78 8.79 -18.35
CA PHE A 9 -11.90 7.37 -18.02
C PHE A 9 -10.54 6.72 -17.70
N LEU A 10 -9.51 6.96 -18.53
CA LEU A 10 -8.17 6.42 -18.31
C LEU A 10 -7.53 6.96 -17.03
N VAL A 11 -7.75 8.23 -16.69
CA VAL A 11 -7.30 8.82 -15.44
C VAL A 11 -7.96 8.12 -14.25
N GLU A 12 -9.27 7.89 -14.29
CA GLU A 12 -9.99 7.17 -13.22
C GLU A 12 -9.53 5.71 -13.09
N VAL A 13 -9.32 5.00 -14.20
CA VAL A 13 -8.79 3.63 -14.20
C VAL A 13 -7.39 3.59 -13.60
N THR A 14 -6.50 4.47 -14.05
CA THR A 14 -5.12 4.55 -13.53
C THR A 14 -5.11 4.86 -12.05
N ALA A 15 -5.94 5.83 -11.61
CA ALA A 15 -6.08 6.17 -10.21
C ALA A 15 -6.59 4.99 -9.38
N ARG A 16 -7.54 4.20 -9.90
CA ARG A 16 -8.04 3.01 -9.21
C ARG A 16 -6.99 1.90 -9.16
N LEU A 17 -6.24 1.67 -10.23
CA LEU A 17 -5.15 0.69 -10.27
C LEU A 17 -4.07 1.00 -9.24
N VAL A 18 -3.64 2.27 -9.15
CA VAL A 18 -2.66 2.71 -8.15
C VAL A 18 -3.18 2.51 -6.72
N ASN A 19 -4.47 2.71 -6.48
CA ASN A 19 -5.07 2.44 -5.18
C ASN A 19 -5.23 0.92 -4.91
N ALA A 20 -5.52 0.12 -5.94
CA ALA A 20 -5.67 -1.33 -5.83
C ALA A 20 -4.34 -2.06 -5.57
N LEU A 21 -3.24 -1.57 -6.15
CA LEU A 21 -1.89 -2.08 -5.89
C LEU A 21 -1.46 -1.92 -4.43
N GLY A 22 -2.12 -1.06 -3.65
CA GLY A 22 -1.91 -0.90 -2.21
C GLY A 22 -0.67 -0.05 -1.88
N ALA A 23 -0.83 0.88 -0.93
CA ALA A 23 0.26 1.77 -0.54
C ALA A 23 1.47 1.00 0.03
N ALA A 24 1.22 -0.07 0.79
CA ALA A 24 2.28 -0.86 1.40
C ALA A 24 3.15 -1.60 0.38
N ALA A 25 2.55 -2.26 -0.63
CA ALA A 25 3.30 -3.02 -1.62
C ALA A 25 4.18 -2.12 -2.51
N ILE A 26 3.66 -0.95 -2.91
CA ILE A 26 4.41 0.05 -3.68
C ILE A 26 5.54 0.64 -2.84
N ASN A 27 5.27 0.97 -1.57
CA ASN A 27 6.29 1.54 -0.69
C ASN A 27 7.40 0.53 -0.39
N ASP A 28 7.06 -0.74 -0.14
CA ASP A 28 8.05 -1.80 0.09
C ASP A 28 8.89 -2.09 -1.16
N PHE A 29 8.27 -2.08 -2.35
CA PHE A 29 9.01 -2.20 -3.62
C PHE A 29 9.96 -1.01 -3.84
N LEU A 30 9.51 0.23 -3.60
CA LEU A 30 10.34 1.41 -3.74
C LEU A 30 11.46 1.46 -2.69
N TRP A 31 11.18 1.05 -1.45
CA TRP A 31 12.17 0.97 -0.38
C TRP A 31 13.25 -0.07 -0.69
N THR A 32 12.87 -1.24 -1.23
CA THR A 32 13.83 -2.27 -1.66
C THR A 32 14.63 -1.81 -2.87
N ALA A 33 14.02 -1.14 -3.85
CA ALA A 33 14.71 -0.56 -4.99
C ALA A 33 15.72 0.53 -4.57
N VAL A 34 15.34 1.44 -3.65
CA VAL A 34 16.23 2.48 -3.12
C VAL A 34 17.41 1.89 -2.35
N ASN A 35 17.20 0.80 -1.60
CA ASN A 35 18.29 0.12 -0.90
C ASN A 35 19.21 -0.70 -1.81
N HIS A 36 18.75 -1.06 -3.02
CA HIS A 36 19.58 -1.65 -4.06
C HIS A 36 20.44 -0.61 -4.80
N LEU A 37 20.04 0.66 -4.78
CA LEU A 37 20.85 1.75 -5.29
C LEU A 37 21.96 2.08 -4.27
N PRO A 38 23.18 2.43 -4.72
CA PRO A 38 24.33 2.73 -3.86
C PRO A 38 24.20 4.11 -3.20
N ILE A 39 23.05 4.37 -2.56
CA ILE A 39 22.75 5.56 -1.78
C ILE A 39 23.16 5.24 -0.33
N SER A 40 23.34 6.28 0.49
CA SER A 40 23.92 6.29 1.85
C SER A 40 23.42 5.21 2.84
N THR A 41 22.29 4.56 2.56
CA THR A 41 21.76 3.44 3.35
C THR A 41 22.68 2.22 3.36
N SER A 42 23.47 2.00 2.30
CA SER A 42 24.46 0.91 2.23
C SER A 42 25.57 1.05 3.29
N GLN A 43 26.06 2.27 3.55
CA GLN A 43 27.03 2.51 4.63
C GLN A 43 26.40 2.36 6.02
N ALA A 44 25.17 2.83 6.20
CA ALA A 44 24.45 2.69 7.47
C ALA A 44 24.19 1.20 7.79
N ALA A 45 23.77 0.42 6.81
CA ALA A 45 23.58 -1.03 6.93
C ALA A 45 24.91 -1.76 7.22
N ALA A 46 26.02 -1.36 6.58
CA ALA A 46 27.33 -1.92 6.87
C ALA A 46 27.79 -1.63 8.31
N LYS A 47 27.57 -0.41 8.82
CA LYS A 47 27.84 -0.05 10.22
C LYS A 47 26.98 -0.86 11.19
N GLN A 48 25.70 -1.05 10.88
CA GLN A 48 24.79 -1.87 11.69
C GLN A 48 25.26 -3.33 11.78
N ARG A 49 25.69 -3.93 10.66
CA ARG A 49 26.24 -5.31 10.65
C ARG A 49 27.51 -5.43 11.51
N LYS A 50 28.40 -4.43 11.47
CA LYS A 50 29.60 -4.39 12.32
C LYS A 50 29.24 -4.32 13.81
N LEU A 51 28.34 -3.41 14.18
CA LEU A 51 27.82 -3.28 15.56
C LEU A 51 27.15 -4.57 16.06
N GLN A 52 26.36 -5.25 15.21
CA GLN A 52 25.77 -6.54 15.55
C GLN A 52 26.83 -7.63 15.77
N ALA A 53 27.86 -7.69 14.93
CA ALA A 53 28.94 -8.65 15.09
C ALA A 53 29.72 -8.41 16.39
N GLU A 54 30.01 -7.14 16.74
CA GLU A 54 30.65 -6.78 18.00
C GLU A 54 29.76 -7.11 19.21
N TYR A 55 28.46 -6.81 19.14
CA TYR A 55 27.50 -7.18 20.18
C TYR A 55 27.44 -8.70 20.42
N LEU A 56 27.40 -9.49 19.35
CA LEU A 56 27.37 -10.96 19.46
C LEU A 56 28.68 -11.51 20.07
N LYS A 57 29.84 -10.93 19.71
CA LYS A 57 31.13 -11.27 20.32
C LYS A 57 31.13 -10.97 21.83
N VAL A 58 30.78 -9.74 22.22
CA VAL A 58 30.73 -9.33 23.64
C VAL A 58 29.72 -10.16 24.43
N ARG A 59 28.57 -10.50 23.83
CA ARG A 59 27.58 -11.39 24.45
C ARG A 59 28.13 -12.80 24.68
N SER A 60 28.90 -13.34 23.74
CA SER A 60 29.54 -14.64 23.91
C SER A 60 30.61 -14.62 25.01
N GLU A 61 31.41 -13.56 25.08
CA GLU A 61 32.44 -13.38 26.11
C GLU A 61 31.85 -13.16 27.50
N LEU A 62 30.74 -12.42 27.61
CA LEU A 62 30.01 -12.22 28.85
C LEU A 62 29.44 -13.54 29.38
N ASN A 63 28.85 -14.37 28.50
CA ASN A 63 28.31 -15.68 28.85
C ASN A 63 29.40 -16.69 29.25
N ALA A 64 30.60 -16.57 28.69
CA ALA A 64 31.74 -17.41 29.03
C ALA A 64 32.45 -16.99 30.34
N THR A 65 32.10 -15.83 30.92
CA THR A 65 32.76 -15.28 32.10
C THR A 65 31.90 -15.50 33.36
N SER A 66 32.45 -16.18 34.38
CA SER A 66 31.82 -16.32 35.70
C SER A 66 31.68 -14.96 36.39
N SER A 67 30.47 -14.60 36.81
CA SER A 67 30.17 -13.34 37.47
C SER A 67 30.72 -13.25 38.90
N GLN A 68 30.96 -14.40 39.55
CA GLN A 68 31.45 -14.47 40.93
C GLN A 68 32.99 -14.42 41.00
N ASP A 69 33.67 -15.20 40.16
CA ASP A 69 35.14 -15.30 40.21
C ASP A 69 35.84 -14.17 39.47
N GLN A 70 35.23 -13.70 38.37
CA GLN A 70 35.81 -12.70 37.48
C GLN A 70 34.98 -11.41 37.44
N PHE A 71 34.46 -10.97 38.61
CA PHE A 71 33.52 -9.85 38.72
C PHE A 71 34.00 -8.56 38.03
N ALA A 72 35.28 -8.20 38.15
CA ALA A 72 35.84 -7.01 37.50
C ALA A 72 35.76 -7.09 35.95
N LYS A 73 36.07 -8.26 35.39
CA LYS A 73 35.99 -8.51 33.93
C LYS A 73 34.53 -8.59 33.48
N TRP A 74 33.69 -9.28 34.26
CA TRP A 74 32.25 -9.38 34.03
C TRP A 74 31.58 -8.00 34.02
N ALA A 75 31.88 -7.14 35.00
CA ALA A 75 31.31 -5.80 35.09
C ALA A 75 31.72 -4.91 33.90
N LYS A 76 32.97 -5.04 33.42
CA LYS A 76 33.44 -4.32 32.23
C LYS A 76 32.74 -4.79 30.96
N LEU A 77 32.65 -6.10 30.76
CA LEU A 77 31.92 -6.72 29.64
C LEU A 77 30.44 -6.34 29.66
N ARG A 78 29.82 -6.29 30.85
CA ARG A 78 28.43 -5.91 31.01
C ARG A 78 28.16 -4.47 30.57
N ARG A 79 28.99 -3.51 31.01
CA ARG A 79 28.89 -2.11 30.56
C ARG A 79 29.09 -1.96 29.05
N GLN A 80 30.00 -2.75 28.45
CA GLN A 80 30.20 -2.78 27.00
C GLN A 80 28.98 -3.36 26.27
N HIS A 81 28.39 -4.43 26.81
CA HIS A 81 27.17 -5.03 26.28
C HIS A 81 26.00 -4.03 26.31
N ASP A 82 25.76 -3.38 27.44
CA ASP A 82 24.69 -2.39 27.61
C ASP A 82 24.90 -1.21 26.65
N LYS A 83 26.14 -0.71 26.49
CA LYS A 83 26.48 0.36 25.55
C LYS A 83 26.25 -0.02 24.08
N LEU A 84 26.64 -1.24 23.68
CA LEU A 84 26.43 -1.73 22.31
C LEU A 84 24.94 -1.97 22.02
N LEU A 85 24.19 -2.41 23.03
CA LEU A 85 22.74 -2.58 22.94
C LEU A 85 22.06 -1.22 22.70
N GLU A 86 22.39 -0.21 23.49
CA GLU A 86 21.86 1.15 23.33
C GLU A 86 22.15 1.72 21.93
N GLN A 87 23.38 1.53 21.43
CA GLN A 87 23.75 1.95 20.07
C GLN A 87 22.97 1.21 18.97
N LEU A 88 22.72 -0.09 19.16
CA LEU A 88 21.91 -0.89 18.25
C LEU A 88 20.45 -0.42 18.22
N GLU A 89 19.87 -0.14 19.39
CA GLU A 89 18.50 0.38 19.49
C GLU A 89 18.37 1.79 18.88
N ALA A 90 19.33 2.68 19.13
CA ALA A 90 19.36 4.00 18.53
C ALA A 90 19.45 3.93 16.99
N THR A 91 20.29 3.03 16.47
CA THR A 91 20.43 2.81 15.01
C THR A 91 19.18 2.20 14.39
N LYS A 92 18.51 1.27 15.08
CA LYS A 92 17.22 0.73 14.62
C LYS A 92 16.15 1.83 14.56
N LYS A 93 16.04 2.63 15.62
CA LYS A 93 15.06 3.73 15.71
C LYS A 93 15.27 4.78 14.61
N SER A 94 16.52 5.13 14.30
CA SER A 94 16.81 6.08 13.21
C SER A 94 16.47 5.51 11.83
N MET A 95 16.67 4.21 11.61
CA MET A 95 16.31 3.53 10.36
C MET A 95 14.79 3.41 10.20
N GLU A 96 14.07 3.09 11.28
CA GLU A 96 12.60 3.08 11.30
C GLU A 96 12.03 4.48 11.06
N ALA A 97 12.61 5.52 11.66
CA ALA A 97 12.21 6.91 11.42
C ALA A 97 12.44 7.33 9.97
N SER A 98 13.56 6.90 9.36
CA SER A 98 13.87 7.15 7.95
C SER A 98 12.87 6.45 7.03
N ARG A 99 12.54 5.18 7.33
CA ARG A 99 11.51 4.42 6.59
C ARG A 99 10.14 5.08 6.71
N SER A 100 9.72 5.46 7.91
CA SER A 100 8.46 6.15 8.14
C SER A 100 8.37 7.49 7.39
N SER A 101 9.47 8.24 7.35
CA SER A 101 9.54 9.50 6.60
C SER A 101 9.45 9.28 5.09
N PHE A 102 10.11 8.23 4.59
CA PHE A 102 10.03 7.83 3.19
C PHE A 102 8.61 7.37 2.82
N ASP A 103 7.98 6.54 3.65
CA ASP A 103 6.61 6.07 3.46
C ASP A 103 5.62 7.25 3.41
N ARG A 104 5.79 8.24 4.28
CA ARG A 104 4.98 9.47 4.27
C ARG A 104 5.19 10.27 3.00
N TYR A 105 6.44 10.45 2.58
CA TYR A 105 6.76 11.17 1.35
C TYR A 105 6.15 10.48 0.12
N LEU A 106 6.34 9.16 -0.02
CA LEU A 106 5.75 8.38 -1.11
C LEU A 106 4.23 8.39 -1.07
N THR A 107 3.63 8.31 0.13
CA THR A 107 2.18 8.43 0.28
C THR A 107 1.70 9.78 -0.21
N GLY A 108 2.40 10.86 0.14
CA GLY A 108 2.10 12.22 -0.33
C GLY A 108 2.22 12.34 -1.85
N VAL A 109 3.32 11.89 -2.44
CA VAL A 109 3.54 11.89 -3.90
C VAL A 109 2.49 11.07 -4.62
N ARG A 110 2.15 9.88 -4.12
CA ARG A 110 1.11 9.01 -4.67
C ARG A 110 -0.25 9.68 -4.62
N MET A 111 -0.61 10.27 -3.47
CA MET A 111 -1.86 11.01 -3.32
C MET A 111 -1.92 12.17 -4.28
N LEU A 112 -0.84 12.92 -4.44
CA LEU A 112 -0.74 14.01 -5.41
C LEU A 112 -0.90 13.49 -6.84
N LEU A 113 -0.19 12.43 -7.23
CA LEU A 113 -0.25 11.85 -8.57
C LEU A 113 -1.61 11.25 -8.90
N THR A 114 -2.28 10.69 -7.90
CA THR A 114 -3.60 10.04 -8.06
C THR A 114 -4.73 11.05 -8.02
N LYS A 115 -4.66 12.05 -7.13
CA LYS A 115 -5.74 13.00 -6.88
C LYS A 115 -5.63 14.28 -7.71
N ALA A 116 -4.42 14.77 -7.98
CA ALA A 116 -4.28 16.00 -8.76
C ALA A 116 -4.92 15.90 -10.14
N PRO A 117 -4.74 14.83 -10.94
CA PRO A 117 -5.43 14.70 -12.22
C PRO A 117 -6.96 14.68 -12.07
N GLN A 118 -7.47 14.05 -11.00
CA GLN A 118 -8.91 14.00 -10.71
C GLN A 118 -9.52 15.38 -10.47
N TYR A 119 -8.73 16.36 -10.01
CA TYR A 119 -9.22 17.75 -9.80
C TYR A 119 -8.85 18.68 -10.95
N ILE A 120 -7.67 18.53 -11.56
CA ILE A 120 -7.18 19.39 -12.63
C ILE A 120 -8.00 19.19 -13.91
N VAL A 121 -8.32 17.95 -14.28
CA VAL A 121 -9.05 17.65 -15.53
C VAL A 121 -10.45 18.28 -15.53
N PRO A 122 -11.30 18.09 -14.50
CA PRO A 122 -12.61 18.76 -14.44
C PRO A 122 -12.51 20.26 -14.36
N PHE A 123 -11.45 20.79 -13.73
CA PHE A 123 -11.24 22.23 -13.63
C PHE A 123 -10.94 22.86 -15.01
N TRP A 124 -10.07 22.23 -15.80
CA TRP A 124 -9.71 22.71 -17.14
C TRP A 124 -10.85 22.56 -18.15
N TYR A 125 -11.56 21.44 -18.12
CA TYR A 125 -12.65 21.13 -19.06
C TYR A 125 -14.04 21.48 -18.51
N ALA A 126 -14.13 22.32 -17.47
CA ALA A 126 -15.37 22.61 -16.75
C ALA A 126 -16.51 23.16 -17.62
N LYS A 127 -16.17 23.84 -18.73
CA LYS A 127 -17.13 24.48 -19.64
C LYS A 127 -17.48 23.62 -20.86
N GLU A 128 -16.74 22.53 -21.09
CA GLU A 128 -16.97 21.68 -22.25
C GLU A 128 -18.07 20.65 -21.94
N PRO A 129 -19.12 20.57 -22.77
CA PRO A 129 -20.14 19.54 -22.63
C PRO A 129 -19.56 18.18 -23.07
N MET A 130 -19.65 17.17 -22.21
CA MET A 130 -19.16 15.82 -22.53
C MET A 130 -20.06 15.12 -23.54
N PHE A 131 -21.37 15.18 -23.31
CA PHE A 131 -22.39 14.77 -24.25
C PHE A 131 -23.69 15.52 -24.00
N TRP A 132 -24.46 15.68 -25.06
CA TRP A 132 -25.78 16.32 -25.02
C TRP A 132 -26.85 15.27 -24.80
N VAL A 133 -27.82 15.61 -23.95
CA VAL A 133 -28.96 14.75 -23.68
C VAL A 133 -30.15 15.26 -24.50
N PRO A 134 -30.89 14.38 -25.20
CA PRO A 134 -32.15 14.75 -25.83
C PRO A 134 -33.10 15.47 -24.88
N HIS A 135 -33.66 16.59 -25.33
CA HIS A 135 -34.58 17.40 -24.53
C HIS A 135 -35.81 16.59 -24.10
N GLY A 136 -36.12 16.62 -22.81
CA GLY A 136 -37.32 15.98 -22.23
C GLY A 136 -37.11 14.54 -21.73
N TRP A 137 -35.89 14.00 -21.78
CA TRP A 137 -35.62 12.67 -21.22
C TRP A 137 -35.53 12.67 -19.69
N PHE A 138 -35.06 13.78 -19.09
CA PHE A 138 -34.92 13.92 -17.65
C PHE A 138 -35.68 15.13 -17.10
N PRO A 139 -36.15 15.08 -15.84
CA PRO A 139 -36.68 16.25 -15.16
C PRO A 139 -35.61 17.36 -15.05
N TYR A 140 -36.04 18.62 -15.02
CA TYR A 140 -35.16 19.79 -14.90
C TYR A 140 -34.10 19.66 -13.79
N TYR A 141 -34.49 19.13 -12.62
CA TYR A 141 -33.56 18.94 -11.50
C TYR A 141 -32.42 17.96 -11.81
N ALA A 142 -32.70 16.89 -12.56
CA ALA A 142 -31.67 15.92 -12.94
C ALA A 142 -30.73 16.50 -14.00
N GLU A 143 -31.24 17.22 -14.99
CA GLU A 143 -30.43 17.96 -15.95
C GLU A 143 -29.51 18.98 -15.24
N TRP A 144 -30.04 19.68 -14.25
CA TRP A 144 -29.27 20.61 -13.42
C TRP A 144 -28.14 19.93 -12.65
N ILE A 145 -28.41 18.83 -11.94
CA ILE A 145 -27.37 18.09 -11.18
C ILE A 145 -26.28 17.56 -12.11
N ILE A 146 -26.66 16.98 -13.23
CA ILE A 146 -25.70 16.34 -14.15
C ILE A 146 -24.87 17.38 -14.92
N SER A 147 -25.39 18.60 -15.10
CA SER A 147 -24.65 19.73 -15.70
C SER A 147 -23.74 20.50 -14.72
N PHE A 148 -23.92 20.32 -13.41
CA PHE A 148 -23.08 20.96 -12.39
C PHE A 148 -21.61 20.51 -12.51
N PRO A 149 -20.59 21.38 -12.38
CA PRO A 149 -20.63 22.75 -11.86
C PRO A 149 -20.70 23.90 -12.87
N ARG A 150 -20.30 23.70 -14.14
CA ARG A 150 -20.22 24.78 -15.15
C ARG A 150 -20.62 24.38 -16.59
N ALA A 151 -21.11 23.17 -16.80
CA ALA A 151 -21.55 22.75 -18.13
C ALA A 151 -22.90 23.40 -18.47
N PRO A 152 -23.21 23.64 -19.76
CA PRO A 152 -24.52 24.15 -20.16
C PRO A 152 -25.64 23.18 -19.79
N LEU A 153 -26.81 23.71 -19.42
CA LEU A 153 -28.01 22.91 -19.13
C LEU A 153 -28.38 22.05 -20.34
N GLY A 154 -28.83 20.81 -20.09
CA GLY A 154 -29.08 19.80 -21.13
C GLY A 154 -27.83 19.03 -21.59
N SER A 155 -26.68 19.26 -20.94
CA SER A 155 -25.45 18.51 -21.18
C SER A 155 -24.87 17.90 -19.91
N VAL A 156 -23.97 16.93 -20.08
CA VAL A 156 -23.28 16.27 -18.97
C VAL A 156 -21.93 16.92 -18.73
N SER A 157 -21.69 17.28 -17.47
CA SER A 157 -20.41 17.86 -17.04
C SER A 157 -19.33 16.79 -16.94
N VAL A 158 -18.06 17.24 -17.01
CA VAL A 158 -16.90 16.38 -16.78
C VAL A 158 -16.93 15.76 -15.38
N ALA A 159 -17.38 16.49 -14.36
CA ALA A 159 -17.46 16.01 -12.99
C ALA A 159 -18.49 14.88 -12.85
N SER A 160 -19.67 15.04 -13.43
CA SER A 160 -20.72 14.02 -13.45
C SER A 160 -20.27 12.77 -14.20
N TRP A 161 -19.59 12.93 -15.35
CA TRP A 161 -19.00 11.83 -16.10
C TRP A 161 -17.92 11.09 -15.29
N GLN A 162 -17.05 11.82 -14.61
CA GLN A 162 -16.01 11.25 -13.77
C GLN A 162 -16.58 10.48 -12.58
N LEU A 163 -17.61 11.00 -11.91
CA LEU A 163 -18.33 10.31 -10.84
C LEU A 163 -18.99 9.01 -11.35
N ALA A 164 -19.61 9.05 -12.53
CA ALA A 164 -20.18 7.86 -13.16
C ALA A 164 -19.10 6.81 -13.47
N CYS A 165 -17.95 7.22 -14.03
CA CYS A 165 -16.81 6.33 -14.28
C CYS A 165 -16.28 5.71 -12.99
N ALA A 166 -16.06 6.52 -11.95
CA ALA A 166 -15.57 6.06 -10.66
C ALA A 166 -16.54 5.05 -10.00
N GLY A 167 -17.85 5.32 -10.07
CA GLY A 167 -18.88 4.41 -9.57
C GLY A 167 -18.91 3.08 -10.34
N MET A 168 -18.87 3.13 -11.67
CA MET A 168 -18.82 1.94 -12.51
C MET A 168 -17.59 1.07 -12.21
N ILE A 169 -16.41 1.69 -12.11
CA ILE A 169 -15.16 0.98 -11.79
C ILE A 169 -15.24 0.36 -10.38
N ALA A 170 -15.82 1.06 -9.41
CA ALA A 170 -15.99 0.54 -8.04
C ALA A 170 -16.88 -0.71 -8.02
N LEU A 171 -18.04 -0.65 -8.68
CA LEU A 171 -18.96 -1.79 -8.78
C LEU A 171 -18.31 -2.99 -9.47
N LEU A 172 -17.55 -2.76 -10.55
CA LEU A 172 -16.80 -3.82 -11.22
C LEU A 172 -15.73 -4.43 -10.31
N SER A 173 -14.99 -3.61 -9.55
CA SER A 173 -14.00 -4.13 -8.60
C SER A 173 -14.63 -4.95 -7.48
N ASP A 174 -15.78 -4.52 -6.97
CA ASP A 174 -16.50 -5.23 -5.91
C ASP A 174 -17.09 -6.54 -6.43
N LEU A 175 -17.61 -6.54 -7.66
CA LEU A 175 -18.08 -7.77 -8.32
C LEU A 175 -16.94 -8.77 -8.52
N ILE A 176 -15.80 -8.32 -9.04
CA ILE A 176 -14.63 -9.18 -9.29
C ILE A 176 -14.13 -9.77 -7.97
N THR A 177 -13.95 -8.94 -6.94
CA THR A 177 -13.50 -9.42 -5.61
C THR A 177 -14.50 -10.36 -4.97
N GLY A 178 -15.81 -10.11 -5.12
CA GLY A 178 -16.87 -11.02 -4.68
C GLY A 178 -16.81 -12.37 -5.38
N ILE A 179 -16.64 -12.41 -6.71
CA ILE A 179 -16.49 -13.65 -7.48
C ILE A 179 -15.23 -14.40 -7.05
N TYR A 180 -14.09 -13.73 -6.93
CA TYR A 180 -12.86 -14.35 -6.44
C TYR A 180 -13.06 -14.91 -5.03
N GLY A 181 -13.67 -14.15 -4.12
CA GLY A 181 -13.97 -14.61 -2.76
C GLY A 181 -14.83 -15.88 -2.76
N LEU A 182 -15.87 -15.94 -3.60
CA LEU A 182 -16.70 -17.13 -3.76
C LEU A 182 -15.94 -18.32 -4.33
N LEU A 183 -15.08 -18.11 -5.34
CA LEU A 183 -14.26 -19.18 -5.92
C LEU A 183 -13.21 -19.71 -4.94
N PHE A 184 -12.52 -18.83 -4.21
CA PHE A 184 -11.57 -19.21 -3.16
C PHE A 184 -12.26 -19.95 -2.00
N ALA A 185 -13.43 -19.47 -1.57
CA ALA A 185 -14.23 -20.14 -0.54
C ALA A 185 -14.73 -21.51 -1.02
N ALA A 186 -15.19 -21.63 -2.27
CA ALA A 186 -15.59 -22.90 -2.87
C ALA A 186 -14.42 -23.88 -3.00
N SER A 187 -13.22 -23.39 -3.33
CA SER A 187 -12.00 -24.21 -3.39
C SER A 187 -11.63 -24.75 -2.00
N LYS A 188 -11.60 -23.90 -0.97
CA LYS A 188 -11.35 -24.35 0.42
C LYS A 188 -12.41 -25.34 0.92
N ARG A 189 -13.69 -25.10 0.60
CA ARG A 189 -14.79 -25.98 0.98
C ARG A 189 -14.78 -27.32 0.24
N LYS A 190 -13.98 -27.48 -0.83
CA LYS A 190 -13.79 -28.76 -1.52
C LYS A 190 -12.68 -29.60 -0.87
N GLU A 191 -11.75 -28.99 -0.14
CA GLU A 191 -10.67 -29.68 0.59
C GLU A 191 -11.12 -30.26 1.95
N GLU A 192 -12.02 -29.58 2.68
CA GLU A 192 -12.57 -30.07 3.96
C GLU A 192 -13.42 -31.37 3.89
N PRO A 193 -14.32 -31.60 2.90
CA PRO A 193 -15.14 -32.80 2.84
C PRO A 193 -14.36 -34.06 2.42
N LEU A 194 -13.13 -33.91 1.91
CA LEU A 194 -12.23 -35.03 1.62
C LEU A 194 -11.43 -35.44 2.87
N LYS A 195 -10.90 -34.49 3.66
CA LYS A 195 -10.21 -34.83 4.92
C LYS A 195 -11.14 -35.45 5.96
N SER A 196 -12.39 -35.01 6.06
CA SER A 196 -13.34 -35.59 7.01
C SER A 196 -13.84 -36.99 6.60
N LYS A 197 -13.94 -37.28 5.30
CA LYS A 197 -14.30 -38.62 4.80
C LYS A 197 -13.15 -39.62 4.95
N VAL A 198 -11.91 -39.22 4.72
CA VAL A 198 -10.73 -40.09 4.92
C VAL A 198 -10.50 -40.40 6.42
N ALA A 199 -10.64 -39.40 7.30
CA ALA A 199 -10.54 -39.63 8.75
C ALA A 199 -11.69 -40.48 9.32
N ALA A 200 -12.85 -40.50 8.66
CA ALA A 200 -13.98 -41.33 9.05
C ALA A 200 -13.92 -42.77 8.49
N SER A 201 -13.25 -42.98 7.35
CA SER A 201 -12.97 -44.34 6.85
C SER A 201 -11.85 -45.02 7.63
N GLU A 202 -10.80 -44.29 8.00
CA GLU A 202 -9.65 -44.83 8.74
C GLU A 202 -10.00 -45.24 10.18
N LYS A 203 -11.01 -44.60 10.80
CA LYS A 203 -11.55 -45.01 12.12
C LYS A 203 -12.53 -46.18 12.08
N LYS A 204 -12.96 -46.63 10.90
CA LYS A 204 -13.87 -47.78 10.73
C LYS A 204 -13.14 -49.08 10.41
N GLU A 205 -11.84 -49.02 10.10
CA GLU A 205 -11.01 -50.19 9.79
C GLU A 205 -10.03 -50.57 10.92
N LEU A 206 -10.15 -49.93 12.09
CA LEU A 206 -9.48 -50.27 13.36
C LEU A 206 -10.52 -50.77 14.37
#